data_AF-A0A7T8KFZ6-F1
#
_entry.id   AF-A0A7T8KFZ6-F1
#
_cell.length_a   1.000
_cell.length_b   1.000
_cell.length_c   1.000
_cell.angle_alpha   90.00
_cell.angle_beta   90.00
_cell.angle_gamma   90.00
#
_symmetry.space_group_name_H-M   'P 1'
#
loop_
_entity.id
_entity.type
_entity.pdbx_description
1 polymer ?
#
loop_
_entity_poly.entity_id
_entity_poly.type
_entity_poly.pdbx_seq_one_letter_code
_entity_poly.pdbx_strand_id
1 'polypeptide(L)' 'MNYEKLSRGLRYYYDKNIIHKTAGKRYVYRFVCDLQSLLGYAPDELHSMVELQSSHPVIKQEDGKVASD' A
#
# COMPACT_ATOMS: atom_id res chain seq x y z
N MET A 1 17.17 17.33 -1.84
CA MET A 1 16.47 16.19 -2.46
C MET A 1 15.04 16.65 -2.78
N ASN A 2 14.53 16.50 -4.02
CA ASN A 2 13.17 16.93 -4.38
C ASN A 2 12.31 15.76 -4.88
N TYR A 3 11.00 15.96 -5.04
CA TYR A 3 10.10 14.89 -5.49
C TYR A 3 10.47 14.33 -6.86
N GLU A 4 10.88 15.18 -7.80
CA GLU A 4 11.30 14.73 -9.14
C GLU A 4 12.46 13.72 -9.06
N LYS A 5 13.48 14.02 -8.25
CA LYS A 5 14.62 13.13 -8.00
C LYS A 5 14.23 11.89 -7.20
N LEU A 6 13.39 12.04 -6.16
CA LEU A 6 12.90 10.93 -5.36
C LEU A 6 12.06 9.95 -6.19
N SER A 7 11.16 10.47 -7.03
CA SER A 7 10.30 9.69 -7.90
C SER A 7 11.10 8.84 -8.88
N ARG A 8 12.29 9.31 -9.31
CA ARG A 8 13.22 8.52 -10.12
C ARG A 8 13.77 7.32 -9.34
N GLY A 9 14.06 7.49 -8.05
CA GLY A 9 14.40 6.44 -7.10
C GLY A 9 13.26 5.42 -6.96
N LEU A 10 12.04 5.89 -6.71
CA LEU A 10 10.86 5.03 -6.59
C LEU A 10 10.63 4.18 -7.85
N ARG A 11 10.83 4.74 -9.05
CA ARG A 11 10.74 3.99 -10.32
C ARG A 11 11.74 2.83 -10.42
N TYR A 12 12.93 2.94 -9.82
CA TYR A 12 13.89 1.83 -9.80
C TYR A 12 13.42 0.64 -8.94
N TYR A 13 12.44 0.83 -8.06
CA TYR A 13 11.91 -0.24 -7.22
C TYR A 13 10.81 -1.07 -7.89
N TYR A 14 10.30 -0.63 -9.05
CA TYR A 14 9.17 -1.29 -9.69
C TYR A 14 9.54 -2.69 -10.18
N ASP A 15 10.63 -2.79 -10.94
CA ASP A 15 11.13 -4.06 -11.48
C ASP A 15 11.77 -4.95 -10.40
N LYS A 16 12.07 -4.36 -9.23
CA LYS A 16 12.66 -5.05 -8.08
C LYS A 16 11.62 -5.66 -7.13
N ASN A 17 10.32 -5.49 -7.43
CA ASN A 17 9.22 -5.96 -6.59
C ASN A 17 9.32 -5.47 -5.13
N ILE A 18 9.72 -4.21 -4.94
CA ILE A 18 9.76 -3.59 -3.60
C ILE A 18 8.55 -2.66 -3.44
N ILE A 19 8.37 -1.72 -4.38
CA ILE A 19 7.25 -0.78 -4.39
C ILE A 19 6.68 -0.74 -5.81
N HIS A 20 5.35 -0.70 -5.94
CA HIS A 20 4.66 -0.42 -7.20
C HIS A 20 3.86 0.89 -7.12
N LYS A 21 3.75 1.58 -8.25
CA LYS A 21 2.87 2.73 -8.39
C LYS A 21 1.43 2.28 -8.57
N THR A 22 0.50 2.87 -7.80
CA THR A 22 -0.93 2.63 -8.03
C THR A 22 -1.37 3.35 -9.32
N ALA A 23 -1.90 2.58 -10.26
CA ALA A 23 -2.42 3.09 -11.53
C ALA A 23 -3.59 4.05 -11.30
N GLY A 24 -3.70 5.10 -12.12
CA GLY A 24 -4.78 6.10 -12.03
C GLY A 24 -4.70 7.05 -10.84
N LYS A 25 -3.87 6.81 -9.81
CA LYS A 25 -3.76 7.67 -8.62
C LYS A 25 -2.45 8.46 -8.61
N ARG A 26 -2.51 9.77 -8.37
CA ARG A 26 -1.30 10.61 -8.24
C ARG A 26 -0.67 10.42 -6.88
N TYR A 27 0.66 10.30 -6.84
CA TYR A 27 1.45 10.18 -5.59
C TYR A 27 1.14 8.95 -4.70
N VAL A 28 0.39 7.96 -5.20
CA VAL A 28 0.07 6.74 -4.46
C VAL A 28 0.96 5.58 -4.91
N TYR A 29 1.56 4.90 -3.94
CA TYR A 29 2.46 3.77 -4.09
C TYR A 29 2.10 2.69 -3.07
N ARG A 30 2.48 1.45 -3.36
CA ARG A 30 2.23 0.28 -2.50
C ARG A 30 3.49 -0.55 -2.39
N PHE A 31 3.86 -0.96 -1.19
CA PHE A 31 4.87 -2.00 -1.00
C PHE A 31 4.30 -3.35 -1.45
N VAL A 32 5.05 -4.05 -2.29
CA VAL A 32 4.66 -5.36 -2.84
C VAL A 32 5.59 -6.48 -2.41
N CYS A 33 6.70 -6.15 -1.75
CA CYS A 33 7.50 -7.13 -1.04
C CYS A 33 6.79 -7.59 0.24
N ASP A 34 7.20 -8.76 0.74
CA ASP A 34 6.68 -9.33 1.99
C ASP A 34 7.24 -8.59 3.21
N LEU A 35 6.63 -7.45 3.52
CA LEU A 35 6.95 -6.67 4.70
C LEU A 35 6.49 -7.35 5.99
N GLN A 36 5.47 -8.20 5.94
CA GLN A 36 4.96 -8.86 7.14
C GLN A 36 6.00 -9.84 7.68
N SER A 37 6.61 -10.67 6.82
CA SER A 37 7.70 -11.55 7.24
C SER A 37 8.95 -10.78 7.65
N LEU A 38 9.23 -9.63 7.04
CA LEU A 38 10.41 -8.81 7.34
C LEU A 38 10.29 -8.06 8.67
N LEU A 39 9.12 -7.49 8.96
CA LEU A 39 8.89 -6.62 10.11
C LEU A 39 8.21 -7.34 11.28
N GLY A 40 7.56 -8.47 11.02
CA GLY A 40 6.80 -9.23 12.01
C GLY A 40 5.43 -8.64 12.35
N TYR A 41 4.96 -7.65 11.60
CA TYR A 41 3.69 -6.97 11.83
C TYR A 41 2.79 -7.05 10.60
N ALA A 42 1.51 -7.32 10.82
CA ALA A 42 0.50 -7.16 9.80
C ALA A 42 0.23 -5.66 9.53
N PRO A 43 -0.19 -5.27 8.31
CA PRO A 43 -0.49 -3.87 7.98
C PRO A 43 -1.48 -3.21 8.95
N ASP A 44 -2.51 -3.93 9.40
CA ASP A 44 -3.54 -3.41 10.30
C ASP A 44 -3.01 -3.13 11.71
N GLU A 45 -2.09 -3.97 12.20
CA GLU A 45 -1.41 -3.76 13.47
C GLU A 45 -0.57 -2.49 13.40
N LEU A 46 0.20 -2.32 12.33
CA LEU A 46 1.01 -1.13 12.12
C LEU A 46 0.15 0.13 12.00
N HIS A 47 -0.96 0.08 11.25
CA HIS A 47 -1.90 1.21 11.15
C HIS A 47 -2.46 1.60 12.52
N SER A 48 -2.80 0.63 13.37
CA SER A 48 -3.29 0.87 14.72
C SER A 48 -2.23 1.50 15.62
N MET A 49 -0.98 1.04 15.52
CA MET A 49 0.15 1.59 16.30
C MET A 49 0.45 3.05 15.97
N VAL A 50 0.19 3.48 14.73
CA VAL A 50 0.41 4.86 14.29
C VAL A 50 -0.88 5.67 14.17
N GLU A 51 -1.99 5.18 14.75
CA GLU A 51 -3.30 5.84 14.77
C GLU A 51 -3.82 6.26 13.38
N LEU A 52 -3.45 5.53 12.32
CA LEU A 52 -3.91 5.80 10.96
C LEU A 52 -5.35 5.34 10.79
N GLN A 53 -6.27 6.30 10.70
CA GLN A 53 -7.67 6.06 10.36
C GLN A 53 -7.78 5.66 8.87
N SER A 54 -8.27 4.45 8.57
CA SER A 54 -8.69 4.11 7.22
C SER A 54 -9.94 4.92 6.87
N SER A 55 -9.77 6.04 6.15
CA SER A 55 -10.90 6.89 5.70
C SER A 55 -11.76 6.23 4.61
N HIS A 56 -11.45 4.99 4.23
CA HIS A 56 -12.30 4.14 3.42
C HIS A 56 -12.46 2.79 4.10
N PRO A 57 -13.71 2.33 4.37
CA PRO A 57 -13.92 0.99 4.89
C PRO A 57 -13.36 -0.01 3.87
N VAL A 58 -12.40 -0.83 4.32
CA VAL A 58 -12.07 -2.06 3.62
C VAL A 58 -13.31 -2.93 3.76
N ILE A 59 -14.14 -2.99 2.71
CA ILE A 59 -15.12 -4.07 2.58
C ILE A 59 -14.27 -5.34 2.54
N LYS A 60 -14.20 -6.03 3.68
CA LYS A 60 -13.71 -7.40 3.73
C LYS A 60 -14.62 -8.15 2.76
N GLN A 61 -14.08 -8.56 1.62
CA GLN A 61 -14.77 -9.50 0.76
C GLN A 61 -14.73 -10.82 1.51
N GLU A 62 -15.71 -11.01 2.41
CA GLU A 62 -16.10 -12.34 2.83
C GLU A 62 -16.48 -13.10 1.57
N ASP A 63 -15.96 -14.31 1.46
CA ASP A 63 -16.29 -15.25 0.39
C ASP A 63 -17.81 -15.28 0.18
N GLY A 64 -18.23 -14.64 -0.91
CA GLY A 64 -19.56 -14.72 -1.49
C GLY A 64 -20.71 -14.06 -0.71
N LYS A 65 -20.89 -12.74 -0.84
CA LYS A 65 -22.20 -12.18 -1.24
C LYS A 65 -22.14 -10.72 -1.72
N VAL A 66 -22.95 -10.45 -2.74
CA VAL A 66 -23.11 -9.20 -3.49
C VAL A 66 -23.84 -8.13 -2.66
N ALA A 67 -23.50 -6.85 -2.85
CA ALA A 67 -24.49 -5.77 -2.91
C ALA A 67 -23.98 -4.61 -3.77
N SER A 68 -24.75 -4.34 -4.82
CA SER A 68 -24.76 -3.18 -5.70
C SER A 68 -25.45 -1.99 -5.04
N ASP A 69 -24.81 -0.82 -5.05
CA ASP A 69 -25.29 0.46 -5.61
C ASP A 69 -24.15 1.51 -5.56
#